data_AF-A0AAQ2G5Y0-F1
#
_entry.id   AF-A0AAQ2G5Y0-F1
#
_cell.length_a   1.000
_cell.length_b   1.000
_cell.length_c   1.000
_cell.angle_alpha   90.00
_cell.angle_beta   90.00
_cell.angle_gamma   90.00
#
_symmetry.space_group_name_H-M   'P 1'
#
loop_
_entity.id
_entity.type
_entity.pdbx_description
1 polymer ?
#
loop_
_entity_poly.entity_id
_entity_poly.type
_entity_poly.pdbx_seq_one_letter_code
_entity_poly.pdbx_strand_id
1 'polypeptide(L)' 'SVATGDTVAAGQELAVVEAMKMEHPVTAAVAGVVTVHVAEGDAVAAQALIAVVEPAEHAAPAENT' A
#
# COMPACT_ATOMS: atom_id res chain seq x y z
N SER A 1 -10.84 6.29 -1.79
CA SER A 1 -9.84 6.21 -2.85
C SER A 1 -8.57 6.86 -2.33
N VAL A 2 -7.43 6.21 -2.59
CA VAL A 2 -6.10 6.68 -2.21
C VAL A 2 -5.34 6.94 -3.50
N ALA A 3 -4.67 8.08 -3.59
CA ALA A 3 -3.86 8.48 -4.73
C ALA A 3 -2.37 8.51 -4.39
N THR A 4 -1.53 8.42 -5.41
CA THR A 4 -0.09 8.64 -5.27
C THR A 4 0.18 10.02 -4.66
N GLY A 5 1.00 10.05 -3.61
CA GLY A 5 1.34 11.23 -2.83
C GLY A 5 0.49 11.42 -1.57
N ASP A 6 -0.57 10.63 -1.37
CA ASP A 6 -1.39 10.74 -0.18
C ASP A 6 -0.67 10.22 1.06
N THR A 7 -0.93 10.86 2.20
CA THR A 7 -0.53 10.35 3.51
C THR A 7 -1.52 9.29 3.96
N VAL A 8 -1.02 8.12 4.36
CA VAL A 8 -1.81 6.97 4.81
C VAL A 8 -1.43 6.55 6.22
N ALA A 9 -2.39 6.02 6.97
CA ALA A 9 -2.14 5.43 8.28
C ALA A 9 -1.81 3.94 8.17
N ALA A 10 -1.14 3.37 9.18
CA ALA A 10 -0.98 1.93 9.28
C ALA A 10 -2.36 1.24 9.38
N GLY A 11 -2.55 0.17 8.62
CA GLY A 11 -3.81 -0.55 8.49
C GLY A 11 -4.84 0.12 7.56
N GLN A 12 -4.56 1.32 7.03
CA GLN A 12 -5.48 1.99 6.10
C GLN A 12 -5.60 1.20 4.80
N GLU A 13 -6.83 1.01 4.32
CA GLU A 13 -7.10 0.38 3.03
C GLU A 13 -6.62 1.28 1.87
N LEU A 14 -5.83 0.71 0.97
CA LEU A 14 -5.22 1.38 -0.18
C LEU A 14 -5.96 1.05 -1.49
N ALA A 15 -6.31 -0.22 -1.65
CA ALA A 15 -7.00 -0.75 -2.82
C ALA A 15 -7.75 -2.03 -2.45
N VAL A 16 -8.69 -2.44 -3.30
CA VAL A 16 -9.40 -3.73 -3.19
C VAL A 16 -9.12 -4.52 -4.46
N VAL A 17 -8.67 -5.76 -4.30
CA VAL A 17 -8.44 -6.68 -5.42
C VAL A 17 -9.59 -7.67 -5.50
N GLU A 18 -10.30 -7.66 -6.62
CA GLU A 18 -11.33 -8.65 -6.91
C GLU A 18 -10.71 -9.90 -7.54
N ALA A 19 -10.87 -11.04 -6.87
CA ALA A 19 -10.42 -12.34 -7.37
C ALA A 19 -11.43 -13.43 -7.00
N MET A 20 -11.80 -14.27 -7.98
CA MET A 20 -12.70 -15.41 -7.76
C MET A 20 -14.04 -15.05 -7.09
N LYS A 21 -14.62 -13.88 -7.42
CA LYS A 21 -15.83 -13.30 -6.80
C LYS A 21 -15.67 -12.89 -5.34
N MET A 22 -14.44 -12.73 -4.87
CA MET A 22 -14.14 -12.24 -3.53
C MET A 22 -13.25 -10.99 -3.61
N GLU A 23 -13.53 -10.06 -2.72
CA GLU A 23 -12.75 -8.84 -2.52
C GLU A 23 -11.64 -9.11 -1.51
N HIS A 24 -10.43 -8.68 -1.83
CA HIS A 24 -9.26 -8.79 -0.97
C HIS A 24 -8.70 -7.39 -0.73
N PRO A 25 -8.89 -6.81 0.47
CA PRO A 25 -8.38 -5.49 0.77
C PRO A 25 -6.85 -5.52 0.88
N VAL A 26 -6.21 -4.55 0.24
CA VAL A 26 -4.77 -4.27 0.36
C VAL A 26 -4.65 -3.11 1.33
N THR A 27 -4.00 -3.35 2.47
CA THR A 27 -3.84 -2.37 3.54
C THR A 27 -2.39 -1.92 3.68
N ALA A 28 -2.18 -0.68 4.11
CA ALA A 28 -0.86 -0.16 4.41
C ALA A 28 -0.27 -0.86 5.64
N ALA A 29 0.94 -1.39 5.54
CA ALA A 29 1.61 -2.00 6.69
C ALA A 29 2.07 -0.96 7.73
N VAL A 30 2.35 0.27 7.28
CA VAL A 30 2.89 1.37 8.09
C VAL A 30 2.23 2.70 7.68
N ALA A 31 2.33 3.70 8.54
CA ALA A 31 1.95 5.06 8.18
C ALA A 31 3.04 5.71 7.31
N GLY A 32 2.65 6.48 6.30
CA GLY A 32 3.61 6.99 5.32
C GLY A 32 2.97 7.70 4.14
N VAL A 33 3.79 7.94 3.12
CA VAL A 33 3.34 8.47 1.82
C VAL A 33 3.22 7.31 0.84
N VAL A 34 2.06 7.18 0.19
CA VAL A 34 1.78 6.09 -0.73
C VAL A 34 2.11 6.47 -2.18
N THR A 35 2.67 5.53 -2.92
CA THR A 35 2.76 5.58 -4.38
C THR A 35 1.96 4.41 -4.94
N VAL A 36 0.92 4.70 -5.71
CA VAL A 36 0.02 3.71 -6.33
C VAL A 36 0.52 3.41 -7.74
N HIS A 37 0.62 2.13 -8.08
CA HIS A 37 1.17 1.62 -9.35
C HIS A 37 0.10 1.05 -10.29
N VAL A 38 -1.16 1.06 -9.89
CA VAL A 38 -2.29 0.51 -10.63
C VAL A 38 -3.42 1.53 -10.75
N ALA A 39 -4.23 1.41 -11.79
CA ALA A 39 -5.47 2.16 -11.92
C ALA A 39 -6.69 1.32 -11.53
N GLU A 40 -7.81 1.97 -11.23
CA GLU A 40 -9.08 1.29 -11.03
C GLU A 40 -9.46 0.49 -12.30
N GLY A 41 -9.80 -0.79 -12.12
CA GLY A 41 -10.16 -1.70 -13.20
C GLY A 41 -8.98 -2.42 -13.87
N ASP A 42 -7.73 -2.13 -13.49
CA ASP A 42 -6.57 -2.87 -14.01
C ASP A 42 -6.60 -4.35 -13.59
N ALA A 43 -6.33 -5.23 -14.55
CA ALA A 43 -6.13 -6.64 -14.26
C ALA A 43 -4.73 -6.85 -13.65
N VAL A 44 -4.70 -7.29 -12.39
CA VAL A 44 -3.46 -7.55 -11.65
C VAL A 44 -3.19 -9.04 -11.52
N ALA A 45 -1.95 -9.46 -11.74
CA ALA A 45 -1.51 -10.83 -11.51
C ALA A 45 -1.25 -11.07 -10.00
N ALA A 46 -1.14 -12.35 -9.62
CA ALA A 46 -0.64 -12.69 -8.29
C ALA A 46 0.74 -12.06 -8.07
N GLN A 47 0.96 -11.52 -6.87
CA GLN A 47 2.22 -10.86 -6.47
C GLN A 47 2.56 -9.57 -7.24
N ALA A 48 1.61 -8.99 -7.98
CA ALA A 48 1.79 -7.69 -8.61
C ALA A 48 2.03 -6.58 -7.56
N LEU A 49 2.87 -5.60 -7.92
CA LEU A 49 3.10 -4.42 -7.09
C LEU A 49 1.91 -3.45 -7.24
N ILE A 50 1.12 -3.31 -6.19
CA ILE A 50 -0.07 -2.45 -6.17
C ILE A 50 0.28 -1.03 -5.70
N ALA A 51 0.99 -0.94 -4.57
CA ALA A 51 1.40 0.31 -3.98
C ALA A 51 2.68 0.14 -3.16
N VAL A 52 3.45 1.21 -3.04
CA VAL A 52 4.61 1.35 -2.13
C VAL A 52 4.24 2.39 -1.09
N VAL A 53 4.53 2.12 0.18
CA VAL A 53 4.37 3.12 1.25
C VAL A 53 5.76 3.46 1.79
N GLU A 54 6.16 4.72 1.62
CA GLU A 54 7.36 5.27 2.23
C GLU A 54 7.04 5.71 3.66
N PRO A 55 7.66 5.12 4.70
CA PRO A 55 7.35 5.45 6.08
C PRO A 55 7.59 6.92 6.39
N ALA A 56 6.66 7.56 7.12
CA ALA A 56 6.78 8.97 7.48
C ALA A 56 7.99 9.28 8.39
N GLU A 57 8.51 8.26 9.09
CA GLU A 57 9.73 8.34 9.87
C GLU A 57 10.73 7.28 9.39
N HIS A 58 11.74 7.69 8.63
CA HIS A 58 12.96 6.89 8.48
C HIS A 58 13.83 7.08 9.73
N ALA A 59 13.38 6.59 10.88
CA ALA A 59 14.27 6.41 12.02
C ALA A 59 15.07 5.12 11.76
N ALA A 60 16.33 5.29 11.33
CA ALA A 60 17.29 4.21 11.19
C ALA A 60 17.25 3.25 12.39
N PRO A 61 17.45 1.93 12.20
CA PRO A 61 17.62 1.05 13.34
C PRO A 61 18.84 1.55 14.11
N ALA A 62 18.63 2.00 15.35
CA ALA A 62 19.72 2.23 16.27
C ALA A 62 20.46 0.90 16.45
N GLU A 63 21.62 0.76 15.80
CA GLU A 63 22.57 -0.30 16.07
C GLU A 63 22.92 -0.25 17.55
N ASN A 64 22.42 -1.20 18.33
CA ASN A 64 22.78 -1.33 19.74
C ASN A 64 24.08 -2.14 19.82
N THR A 65 25.11 -1.48 20.36
CA THR A 65 26.47 -1.98 20.64
C THR A 65 26.50 -3.26 21.46
#